data_AF-A0A3B8K2H8-F1
#
_entry.id   AF-A0A3B8K2H8-F1
#
_cell.length_a   1.000
_cell.length_b   1.000
_cell.length_c   1.000
_cell.angle_alpha   90.00
_cell.angle_beta   90.00
_cell.angle_gamma   90.00
#
_symmetry.space_group_name_H-M   'P 1'
#
loop_
_entity.id
_entity.type
_entity.pdbx_description
1 polymer ?
#
loop_
_entity_poly.entity_id
_entity_poly.type
_entity_poly.pdbx_seq_one_letter_code
_entity_poly.pdbx_strand_id
1 'polypeptide(L)'
;MTATVTLAQNLIRKASVTPDDKGCQDLVVDELQPHGFTPEFMPFGEVRNLWLRRGTEGPLFVFAGHTDVVPTGPEADWVYPPFSGDVIDG
;
A
#
# COMPACT_ATOMS: atom_id res chain seq x y z
N MET A 1 -8.62 17.16 -3.02
CA MET A 1 -8.39 15.72 -3.25
C MET A 1 -9.21 14.93 -2.24
N THR A 2 -9.79 13.79 -2.61
CA THR A 2 -10.47 12.92 -1.65
C THR A 2 -9.46 12.13 -0.81
N ALA A 3 -9.86 11.66 0.37
CA ALA A 3 -8.98 10.82 1.21
C ALA A 3 -8.47 9.59 0.45
N THR A 4 -9.33 8.95 -0.35
CA THR A 4 -8.98 7.81 -1.21
C THR A 4 -7.89 8.15 -2.22
N VAL A 5 -8.00 9.28 -2.91
CA VAL A 5 -6.99 9.69 -3.90
C VAL A 5 -5.68 10.03 -3.19
N THR A 6 -5.72 10.76 -2.07
CA THR A 6 -4.51 11.08 -1.28
C THR A 6 -3.79 9.81 -0.83
N LEU A 7 -4.52 8.82 -0.30
CA LEU A 7 -3.96 7.52 0.10
C LEU A 7 -3.32 6.80 -1.08
N ALA A 8 -4.01 6.72 -2.22
CA ALA A 8 -3.49 6.09 -3.43
C ALA A 8 -2.19 6.75 -3.90
N GLN A 9 -2.13 8.09 -3.95
CA GLN A 9 -0.91 8.81 -4.35
C GLN A 9 0.25 8.55 -3.38
N ASN A 10 -0.02 8.52 -2.06
CA ASN A 10 1.02 8.24 -1.08
C ASN A 10 1.57 6.81 -1.19
N LEU A 11 0.73 5.85 -1.56
CA LEU A 11 1.15 4.48 -1.88
C LEU A 11 1.97 4.45 -3.18
N ILE A 12 1.53 5.11 -4.25
CA ILE A 12 2.26 5.18 -5.53
C ILE A 12 3.66 5.79 -5.37
N ARG A 13 3.81 6.77 -4.47
CA ARG A 13 5.11 7.42 -4.20
C ARG A 13 6.12 6.52 -3.50
N LYS A 14 5.70 5.34 -3.04
CA LYS A 14 6.59 4.32 -2.49
C LYS A 14 7.01 3.41 -3.63
N ALA A 15 8.28 3.48 -4.01
CA ALA A 15 8.88 2.65 -5.07
C ALA A 15 9.06 1.19 -4.61
N SER A 16 7.95 0.52 -4.30
CA SER A 16 7.86 -0.81 -3.70
C SER A 16 8.07 -1.94 -4.70
N VAL A 17 9.20 -1.95 -5.41
CA VAL A 17 9.50 -3.04 -6.33
C VAL A 17 9.70 -4.34 -5.54
N THR A 18 9.06 -5.44 -5.97
CA THR A 18 9.11 -6.75 -5.28
C THR A 18 10.56 -7.13 -4.87
N PRO A 19 10.80 -7.57 -3.62
CA PRO A 19 9.85 -7.78 -2.51
C PRO A 19 9.73 -6.58 -1.55
N ASP A 20 10.30 -5.42 -1.88
CA ASP A 20 10.42 -4.28 -0.96
C ASP A 20 9.06 -3.60 -0.72
N ASP A 21 8.57 -3.61 0.52
CA ASP A 21 7.32 -2.92 0.89
C ASP A 21 7.44 -1.38 0.89
N LYS A 22 8.65 -0.83 1.07
CA LYS A 22 8.93 0.63 1.22
C LYS A 22 7.99 1.35 2.20
N GLY A 23 7.52 0.64 3.22
CA GLY A 23 6.62 1.16 4.26
C GLY A 23 5.20 1.43 3.77
N CYS A 24 4.74 0.75 2.71
CA CYS A 24 3.34 0.78 2.30
C CYS A 24 2.45 0.18 3.39
N GLN A 25 2.85 -0.95 3.98
CA GLN A 25 2.08 -1.60 5.04
C GLN A 25 1.98 -0.73 6.30
N ASP A 26 3.05 -0.03 6.68
CA ASP A 26 3.00 0.92 7.81
C ASP A 26 1.98 2.03 7.56
N LEU A 27 1.96 2.58 6.35
CA LEU A 27 1.00 3.61 5.96
C LEU A 27 -0.44 3.08 6.06
N VAL A 28 -0.70 1.84 5.63
CA VAL A 28 -2.02 1.22 5.76
C VAL A 28 -2.40 1.00 7.24
N VAL A 29 -1.44 0.64 8.09
CA VAL A 29 -1.68 0.54 9.55
C VAL A 29 -2.06 1.91 10.13
N ASP A 30 -1.30 2.96 9.80
CA ASP A 30 -1.53 4.31 10.33
C ASP A 30 -2.93 4.84 9.95
N GLU A 31 -3.42 4.51 8.76
CA GLU A 31 -4.76 4.89 8.30
C GLU A 31 -5.88 4.08 8.99
N LEU A 32 -5.67 2.78 9.23
CA LEU A 32 -6.75 1.88 9.69
C LEU A 32 -6.80 1.66 11.21
N GLN A 33 -5.66 1.79 11.90
CA GLN A 33 -5.58 1.60 13.35
C GLN A 33 -6.51 2.55 14.14
N PRO A 34 -6.65 3.85 13.80
CA PRO A 34 -7.63 4.75 14.42
C PRO A 34 -9.09 4.28 14.30
N HIS A 35 -9.38 3.41 13.33
CA HIS A 35 -10.71 2.85 13.08
C HIS A 35 -10.94 1.48 13.75
N GLY A 36 -10.05 1.06 14.66
CA GLY A 36 -10.18 -0.15 15.47
C GLY A 36 -9.67 -1.42 14.79
N PHE A 37 -8.85 -1.30 13.75
CA PHE A 37 -8.10 -2.44 13.21
C PHE A 37 -6.85 -2.69 14.05
N THR A 38 -6.60 -3.96 14.36
CA THR A 38 -5.38 -4.40 15.05
C THR A 38 -4.41 -4.97 14.02
N PRO A 39 -3.18 -4.45 13.91
CA PRO A 39 -2.17 -4.98 13.01
C PRO A 39 -1.49 -6.22 13.59
N GLU A 40 -1.26 -7.20 12.72
CA GLU A 40 -0.39 -8.34 12.95
C GLU A 40 0.55 -8.46 11.75
N PHE A 41 1.83 -8.13 11.96
CA PHE A 41 2.86 -8.29 10.95
C PHE A 41 3.35 -9.75 10.91
N MET A 42 3.38 -10.33 9.71
CA MET A 42 3.79 -11.72 9.47
C MET A 42 4.92 -11.77 8.41
N PRO A 43 6.16 -11.40 8.78
CA PRO A 43 7.29 -11.47 7.87
C PRO A 43 7.74 -12.92 7.62
N PHE A 44 7.98 -13.28 6.36
CA PHE A 44 8.52 -14.58 5.95
C PHE A 44 9.64 -14.39 4.91
N GLY A 45 10.87 -14.73 5.28
CA GLY A 45 12.03 -14.45 4.43
C GLY A 45 12.16 -12.94 4.18
N GLU A 46 12.24 -12.55 2.91
CA GLU A 46 12.33 -11.14 2.48
C GLU A 46 10.96 -10.46 2.31
N VAL A 47 9.86 -11.22 2.44
CA VAL A 47 8.50 -10.71 2.21
C VAL A 47 7.87 -10.29 3.53
N ARG A 48 7.38 -9.05 3.58
CA ARG A 48 6.57 -8.53 4.68
C ARG A 48 5.09 -8.74 4.37
N ASN A 49 4.33 -9.29 5.32
CA ASN A 49 2.87 -9.43 5.21
C ASN A 49 2.20 -8.75 6.40
N LEU A 50 0.97 -8.30 6.18
CA LEU A 50 0.15 -7.62 7.18
C LEU A 50 -1.24 -8.23 7.22
N TRP A 51 -1.67 -8.62 8.42
CA TRP A 51 -3.06 -8.93 8.74
C TRP A 51 -3.63 -7.81 9.59
N LEU A 52 -4.66 -7.13 9.09
CA LEU A 52 -5.38 -6.08 9.82
C LEU A 52 -6.81 -6.55 10.09
N ARG A 53 -7.18 -6.64 11.36
CA ARG A 53 -8.49 -7.16 11.76
C ARG A 53 -9.21 -6.22 12.72
N ARG A 54 -10.49 -5.99 12.45
CA ARG A 54 -11.45 -5.37 13.38
C ARG A 54 -12.51 -6.39 13.77
N GLY A 55 -12.70 -6.59 15.08
CA GLY A 55 -13.64 -7.56 15.64
C GLY A 55 -13.09 -9.00 15.72
N THR A 56 -13.69 -9.83 16.59
CA THR A 56 -13.19 -11.18 16.95
C THR A 56 -14.12 -12.32 16.53
N GLU A 57 -15.33 -12.01 16.08
CA GLU A 57 -16.37 -12.98 15.74
C GLU A 57 -16.69 -12.99 14.24
N GLY A 58 -17.50 -13.95 13.80
CA GLY A 58 -17.91 -14.12 12.40
C GLY A 58 -19.22 -13.39 12.05
N PRO A 59 -19.54 -13.26 10.75
CA PRO A 59 -18.76 -13.72 9.60
C PRO A 59 -17.54 -12.83 9.32
N LEU A 60 -16.43 -13.44 8.89
CA LEU A 60 -15.20 -12.74 8.53
C LEU A 60 -15.25 -12.31 7.06
N PHE A 61 -15.24 -11.00 6.82
CA PHE A 61 -15.07 -10.40 5.49
C PHE A 61 -13.67 -9.83 5.35
N VAL A 62 -12.98 -10.09 4.23
CA VAL A 62 -11.56 -9.79 4.04
C VAL A 62 -11.32 -9.06 2.72
N PHE A 63 -10.57 -7.96 2.78
CA PHE A 63 -9.89 -7.39 1.62
C PHE A 63 -8.49 -7.97 1.54
N ALA A 64 -8.09 -8.45 0.36
CA ALA A 64 -6.75 -8.96 0.09
C ALA A 64 -6.13 -8.17 -1.07
N GLY A 65 -4.83 -7.91 -0.99
CA GLY A 65 -4.07 -7.16 -1.97
C GLY A 65 -2.56 -7.30 -1.73
N HIS A 66 -1.77 -6.59 -2.52
CA HIS A 66 -0.31 -6.57 -2.43
C HIS A 66 0.20 -5.12 -2.51
N THR A 67 1.34 -4.83 -1.88
CA THR A 67 1.95 -3.49 -1.89
C THR A 67 3.09 -3.37 -2.88
N ASP A 68 3.67 -4.49 -3.30
CA ASP A 68 4.75 -4.51 -4.25
C ASP A 68 4.28 -4.29 -5.69
N VAL A 69 5.18 -3.78 -6.52
CA VAL A 69 4.95 -3.52 -7.93
C VAL A 69 6.11 -4.07 -8.77
N VAL A 70 5.90 -4.18 -10.07
CA VAL A 70 6.95 -4.60 -11.00
C VAL A 70 7.99 -3.49 -11.22
N PRO A 71 9.20 -3.81 -11.71
CA PRO A 71 10.17 -2.81 -12.15
C PRO A 71 9.58 -1.86 -13.22
N THR A 72 9.99 -0.60 -13.19
CA THR A 72 9.41 0.48 -14.01
C THR A 72 9.85 0.48 -15.48
N GLY A 73 10.91 -0.27 -15.80
CA GLY A 73 11.65 -0.08 -17.04
C GLY A 73 12.45 1.23 -17.04
N PRO A 74 12.88 1.73 -18.21
CA PRO A 74 13.59 3.01 -18.29
C PRO A 74 12.66 4.18 -17.93
N GLU A 75 13.01 4.97 -16.91
CA GLU A 75 12.19 6.13 -16.49
C GLU A 75 12.08 7.20 -17.59
N ALA A 76 13.04 7.27 -18.51
CA ALA A 76 13.01 8.20 -19.64
C ALA A 76 11.88 7.90 -20.65
N ASP A 77 11.32 6.68 -20.64
CA ASP A 77 10.19 6.30 -21.49
C ASP A 77 8.85 6.75 -20.90
N TRP A 78 8.85 7.22 -19.64
CA TRP A 78 7.65 7.71 -18.97
C TRP A 78 7.44 9.20 -19.22
N VAL A 79 6.19 9.58 -19.51
CA VAL A 79 5.79 10.99 -19.63
C VAL A 79 5.89 11.72 -18.28
N TYR A 80 5.59 11.01 -17.19
CA TYR A 80 5.73 11.48 -15.80
C TYR A 80 6.45 10.41 -14.98
N PRO A 81 7.27 10.78 -13.99
CA PRO A 81 8.02 9.78 -13.20
C PRO A 81 7.08 8.70 -12.64
N PRO A 82 7.42 7.40 -12.74
CA PRO A 82 6.50 6.29 -12.46
C PRO A 82 5.97 6.27 -11.02
N PHE A 83 6.71 6.87 -10.09
CA PHE A 83 6.35 7.00 -8.68
C PHE A 83 6.02 8.44 -8.27
N SER A 84 5.64 9.33 -9.19
CA SER A 84 5.31 10.71 -8.84
C SER A 84 3.98 10.81 -8.08
N GLY A 85 3.02 9.96 -8.44
CA GLY A 85 1.68 9.98 -7.88
C GLY A 85 0.94 11.28 -8.20
N ASP A 86 1.18 11.88 -9.36
CA ASP A 86 0.51 13.12 -9.76
C ASP A 86 -0.85 12.85 -10.42
N VAL A 87 -1.77 13.81 -10.30
CA VAL A 87 -3.03 13.83 -11.04
C VAL A 87 -3.00 15.01 -12.00
N ILE A 88 -3.16 14.70 -13.29
CA ILE A 88 -2.98 15.66 -14.39
C ILE A 88 -4.22 15.54 -15.27
N ASP A 89 -4.90 16.67 -15.49
CA ASP A 89 -6.16 16.77 -16.24
C ASP A 89 -7.37 15.98 -15.68
N GLY A 90 -7.36 15.70 -14.37
CA GLY A 90 -8.51 15.22 -13.59
C GLY A 90 -8.67 13.71 -13.55
#